data_AF-X2BQB0-F1
#
_entry.id   AF-X2BQB0-F1
#
_cell.length_a   1.000
_cell.length_b   1.000
_cell.length_c   1.000
_cell.angle_alpha   90.00
_cell.angle_beta   90.00
_cell.angle_gamma   90.00
#
_symmetry.space_group_name_H-M   'P 1'
#
loop_
_entity.id
_entity.type
_entity.pdbx_description
1 polymer ?
#
loop_
_entity_poly.entity_id
_entity_poly.type
_entity_poly.pdbx_seq_one_letter_code
_entity_poly.pdbx_strand_id
1 'polypeptide(L)'
;KYFTDIESTMTTVKEKLQDEVAKNGNYVKVKTVVDKFVADVLDKIAEGAKIAASGATGTSSELIGSATKNSGATAPKADSINTLVKGIKTIVDVVLKKDEGSAEATKTAEDDKKDIGKLFSTTADDGTDAEAAASASIGAVSGADILKAIAKSGEAATAGDIKINEAKNAAEIAATNKADTKEAKQKDAVIAAGIALRAMAKDGKFAAKNEEKSAHAINGVAASSVGKTLSTLIIAIRNTVDSGLKKINEA
;
A
#
# COMPACT_ATOMS: atom_id res chain seq x y z
N LYS A 1 -10.54 6.86 4.57
CA LYS A 1 -10.34 8.33 4.56
C LYS A 1 -9.26 8.77 3.57
N TYR A 2 -8.00 8.36 3.72
CA TYR A 2 -6.89 8.78 2.85
C TYR A 2 -7.20 8.72 1.34
N PHE A 3 -7.63 7.56 0.82
CA PHE A 3 -7.93 7.41 -0.60
C PHE A 3 -9.19 8.19 -1.03
N THR A 4 -10.23 8.24 -0.20
CA THR A 4 -11.44 9.03 -0.47
C THR A 4 -11.13 10.53 -0.58
N ASP A 5 -10.23 11.05 0.26
CA ASP A 5 -9.81 12.45 0.18
C ASP A 5 -9.04 12.73 -1.12
N ILE A 6 -8.22 11.78 -1.59
CA ILE A 6 -7.54 11.87 -2.89
C ILE A 6 -8.56 11.90 -4.04
N GLU A 7 -9.50 10.95 -4.07
CA GLU A 7 -10.57 10.90 -5.08
C GLU A 7 -11.33 12.23 -5.14
N SER A 8 -11.80 12.72 -3.99
CA SER A 8 -12.54 13.98 -3.90
C SER A 8 -11.72 15.18 -4.37
N THR A 9 -10.43 15.21 -4.02
CA THR A 9 -9.53 16.29 -4.45
C THR A 9 -9.33 16.28 -5.96
N MET A 10 -9.07 15.12 -6.57
CA MET A 10 -8.88 15.00 -8.02
C MET A 10 -10.14 15.40 -8.79
N THR A 11 -11.32 14.98 -8.33
CA THR A 11 -12.61 15.39 -8.91
C THR A 11 -12.81 16.90 -8.82
N THR A 12 -12.54 17.50 -7.65
CA THR A 12 -12.67 18.96 -7.46
C THR A 12 -11.73 19.74 -8.37
N VAL A 13 -10.48 19.28 -8.54
CA VAL A 13 -9.52 19.93 -9.44
C VAL A 13 -9.96 19.81 -10.90
N LYS A 14 -10.46 18.65 -11.31
CA LYS A 14 -11.02 18.42 -12.65
C LYS A 14 -12.16 19.40 -12.94
N GLU A 15 -13.14 19.48 -12.05
CA GLU A 15 -14.30 20.38 -12.22
C GLU A 15 -13.86 21.84 -12.37
N LYS A 16 -12.96 22.31 -11.51
CA LYS A 16 -12.43 23.69 -11.58
C LYS A 16 -11.71 23.98 -12.90
N LEU A 17 -10.91 23.04 -13.40
CA LEU A 17 -10.22 23.21 -14.68
C LEU A 17 -11.21 23.26 -15.84
N GLN A 18 -12.24 22.41 -15.83
CA GLN A 18 -13.26 22.37 -16.89
C GLN A 18 -14.13 23.64 -16.89
N ASP A 19 -14.50 24.14 -15.71
CA ASP A 19 -15.21 25.42 -15.56
C ASP A 19 -14.40 26.59 -16.12
N GLU A 20 -13.10 26.63 -15.84
CA GLU A 20 -12.23 27.70 -16.33
C GLU A 20 -12.07 27.66 -17.85
N VAL A 21 -11.92 26.46 -18.42
CA VAL A 21 -11.87 26.27 -19.87
C VAL A 21 -13.20 26.67 -20.54
N ALA A 22 -14.33 26.36 -19.93
CA ALA A 22 -15.65 26.74 -20.45
C ALA A 22 -15.84 28.27 -20.48
N LYS A 23 -15.39 28.98 -19.44
CA LYS A 23 -15.41 30.46 -19.39
C LYS A 23 -14.49 31.09 -20.42
N ASN A 24 -13.37 30.44 -20.73
CA ASN A 24 -12.31 30.93 -21.63
C ASN A 24 -12.27 30.17 -22.96
N GLY A 25 -13.43 29.81 -23.52
CA GLY A 25 -13.57 28.88 -24.65
C GLY A 25 -12.83 29.26 -25.95
N ASN A 26 -12.29 30.48 -26.06
CA ASN A 26 -11.49 30.93 -27.19
C ASN A 26 -10.06 30.34 -27.21
N TYR A 27 -9.58 29.75 -26.10
CA TYR A 27 -8.23 29.19 -25.99
C TYR A 27 -8.21 27.68 -26.27
N VAL A 28 -8.37 27.32 -27.55
CA VAL A 28 -8.49 25.91 -28.00
C VAL A 28 -7.29 25.05 -27.57
N LYS A 29 -6.07 25.60 -27.60
CA LYS A 29 -4.85 24.89 -27.16
C LYS A 29 -4.91 24.52 -25.68
N VAL A 30 -5.27 25.46 -24.81
CA VAL A 30 -5.41 25.26 -23.37
C VAL A 30 -6.46 24.18 -23.10
N LYS A 31 -7.62 24.25 -23.79
CA LYS A 31 -8.66 23.21 -23.69
C LYS A 31 -8.12 21.82 -23.97
N THR A 32 -7.36 21.64 -25.07
CA THR A 32 -6.77 20.35 -25.42
C THR A 32 -5.81 19.83 -24.35
N VAL A 33 -4.96 20.71 -23.79
CA VAL A 33 -4.01 20.33 -22.74
C VAL A 33 -4.74 19.95 -21.44
N VAL A 34 -5.77 20.70 -21.07
CA VAL A 34 -6.62 20.41 -19.90
C VAL A 34 -7.36 19.09 -20.06
N ASP A 35 -8.03 18.86 -21.18
CA ASP A 35 -8.78 17.63 -21.45
C ASP A 35 -7.86 16.40 -21.36
N LYS A 36 -6.63 16.52 -21.91
CA LYS A 36 -5.62 15.47 -21.81
C LYS A 36 -5.14 15.25 -20.37
N PHE A 37 -4.85 16.32 -19.64
CA PHE A 37 -4.42 16.21 -18.23
C PHE A 37 -5.49 15.57 -17.36
N VAL A 38 -6.77 15.91 -17.57
CA VAL A 38 -7.90 15.29 -16.88
C VAL A 38 -7.94 13.79 -17.17
N ALA A 39 -7.96 13.38 -18.44
CA ALA A 39 -8.12 11.98 -18.83
C ALA A 39 -6.91 11.11 -18.48
N ASP A 40 -5.69 11.62 -18.71
CA ASP A 40 -4.46 10.83 -18.53
C ASP A 40 -3.97 10.80 -17.08
N VAL A 41 -4.35 11.79 -16.26
CA VAL A 41 -3.84 11.94 -14.89
C VAL A 41 -4.97 11.97 -13.85
N LEU A 42 -5.81 13.02 -13.85
CA LEU A 42 -6.75 13.23 -12.75
C LEU A 42 -7.77 12.09 -12.62
N ASP A 43 -8.34 11.65 -13.75
CA ASP A 43 -9.34 10.58 -13.78
C ASP A 43 -8.75 9.24 -13.32
N LYS A 44 -7.53 8.91 -13.75
CA LYS A 44 -6.87 7.67 -13.34
C LYS A 44 -6.49 7.67 -11.85
N ILE A 45 -6.01 8.81 -11.32
CA ILE A 45 -5.71 8.92 -9.89
C ILE A 45 -7.01 8.83 -9.08
N ALA A 46 -8.09 9.49 -9.51
CA ALA A 46 -9.39 9.43 -8.86
C ALA A 46 -9.95 8.00 -8.86
N GLU A 47 -9.93 7.32 -10.01
CA GLU A 47 -10.40 5.95 -10.15
C GLU A 47 -9.58 4.98 -9.29
N GLY A 48 -8.25 5.05 -9.37
CA GLY A 48 -7.36 4.23 -8.55
C GLY A 48 -7.58 4.44 -7.05
N ALA A 49 -7.77 5.68 -6.63
CA ALA A 49 -8.05 6.02 -5.23
C ALA A 49 -9.43 5.47 -4.79
N LYS A 50 -10.46 5.63 -5.62
CA LYS A 50 -11.79 5.07 -5.37
C LYS A 50 -11.74 3.55 -5.18
N ILE A 51 -11.03 2.86 -6.08
CA ILE A 51 -10.83 1.41 -6.00
C ILE A 51 -10.09 1.07 -4.70
N ALA A 52 -8.95 1.70 -4.40
CA ALA A 52 -8.19 1.39 -3.19
C ALA A 52 -9.01 1.65 -1.90
N ALA A 53 -9.88 2.66 -1.89
CA ALA A 53 -10.73 3.00 -0.75
C ALA A 53 -11.70 1.86 -0.38
N SER A 54 -12.26 1.13 -1.35
CA SER A 54 -13.20 0.04 -1.06
C SER A 54 -12.51 -1.20 -0.49
N GLY A 55 -11.21 -1.37 -0.74
CA GLY A 55 -10.39 -2.40 -0.11
C GLY A 55 -9.98 -2.07 1.33
N ALA A 56 -9.87 -0.78 1.67
CA ALA A 56 -9.46 -0.29 3.00
C ALA A 56 -10.64 0.00 3.95
N THR A 57 -11.58 -0.94 4.06
CA THR A 57 -12.84 -0.75 4.80
C THR A 57 -12.80 -1.36 6.21
N GLY A 58 -12.20 -0.65 7.17
CA GLY A 58 -12.13 -1.02 8.59
C GLY A 58 -12.80 -0.01 9.52
N THR A 59 -13.27 -0.45 10.69
CA THR A 59 -13.70 0.43 11.78
C THR A 59 -12.50 0.90 12.61
N SER A 60 -12.59 1.99 13.38
CA SER A 60 -11.43 2.57 14.08
C SER A 60 -10.65 1.61 14.99
N SER A 61 -11.28 0.54 15.51
CA SER A 61 -10.63 -0.52 16.29
C SER A 61 -9.90 -1.57 15.44
N GLU A 62 -10.07 -1.53 14.13
CA GLU A 62 -9.56 -2.47 13.11
C GLU A 62 -8.63 -1.78 12.10
N LEU A 63 -8.15 -0.57 12.39
CA LEU A 63 -7.26 0.16 11.49
C LEU A 63 -5.79 -0.02 11.88
N ILE A 64 -4.98 -0.31 10.86
CA ILE A 64 -3.52 -0.36 10.85
C ILE A 64 -2.92 -1.24 11.96
N GLY A 65 -2.53 -2.45 11.57
CA GLY A 65 -1.89 -3.40 12.45
C GLY A 65 -2.89 -4.23 13.25
N SER A 66 -3.76 -3.55 13.99
CA SER A 66 -4.84 -4.13 14.81
C SER A 66 -4.42 -5.36 15.62
N ALA A 67 -3.14 -5.41 16.00
CA ALA A 67 -2.60 -6.44 16.85
C ALA A 67 -3.09 -6.18 18.28
N THR A 68 -3.68 -7.21 18.88
CA THR A 68 -4.19 -7.17 20.26
C THR A 68 -3.42 -8.15 21.11
N LYS A 69 -3.31 -7.86 22.41
CA LYS A 69 -2.63 -8.73 23.37
C LYS A 69 -3.18 -10.16 23.30
N ASN A 70 -2.29 -11.13 23.36
CA ASN A 70 -2.61 -12.56 23.37
C ASN A 70 -3.51 -12.98 22.20
N SER A 71 -3.22 -12.48 20.99
CA SER A 71 -4.06 -12.71 19.81
C SER A 71 -3.23 -13.16 18.62
N GLY A 72 -3.76 -14.12 17.86
CA GLY A 72 -3.20 -14.55 16.59
C GLY A 72 -3.55 -13.61 15.43
N ALA A 73 -2.82 -13.77 14.34
CA ALA A 73 -3.06 -13.04 13.10
C ALA A 73 -4.35 -13.48 12.40
N THR A 74 -5.04 -12.54 11.74
CA THR A 74 -6.23 -12.80 10.91
C THR A 74 -5.96 -12.35 9.48
N ALA A 75 -6.06 -13.29 8.54
CA ALA A 75 -5.88 -13.01 7.12
C ALA A 75 -7.07 -12.22 6.57
N PRO A 76 -6.81 -11.09 5.88
CA PRO A 76 -7.83 -10.37 5.14
C PRO A 76 -8.42 -11.26 4.04
N LYS A 77 -9.63 -10.93 3.60
CA LYS A 77 -10.22 -11.52 2.40
C LYS A 77 -9.38 -11.12 1.17
N ALA A 78 -9.18 -12.09 0.26
CA ALA A 78 -8.44 -11.88 -0.98
C ALA A 78 -8.96 -10.67 -1.78
N ASP A 79 -10.29 -10.50 -1.87
CA ASP A 79 -10.92 -9.37 -2.57
C ASP A 79 -10.49 -8.00 -2.03
N SER A 80 -10.33 -7.86 -0.71
CA SER A 80 -9.90 -6.60 -0.08
C SER A 80 -8.45 -6.28 -0.45
N ILE A 81 -7.57 -7.29 -0.42
CA ILE A 81 -6.17 -7.17 -0.81
C ILE A 81 -6.05 -6.85 -2.30
N ASN A 82 -6.75 -7.59 -3.16
CA ASN A 82 -6.73 -7.42 -4.61
C ASN A 82 -7.24 -6.05 -5.02
N THR A 83 -8.27 -5.55 -4.35
CA THR A 83 -8.81 -4.21 -4.56
C THR A 83 -7.78 -3.13 -4.20
N LEU A 84 -7.10 -3.26 -3.06
CA LEU A 84 -6.00 -2.36 -2.69
C LEU A 84 -4.86 -2.38 -3.72
N VAL A 85 -4.40 -3.57 -4.11
CA VAL A 85 -3.35 -3.76 -5.11
C VAL A 85 -3.74 -3.09 -6.43
N LYS A 86 -4.95 -3.36 -6.93
CA LYS A 86 -5.45 -2.77 -8.18
C LYS A 86 -5.52 -1.24 -8.11
N GLY A 87 -6.12 -0.69 -7.05
CA GLY A 87 -6.27 0.75 -6.89
C GLY A 87 -4.92 1.47 -6.79
N ILE A 88 -4.01 0.97 -5.94
CA ILE A 88 -2.67 1.53 -5.77
C ILE A 88 -1.88 1.42 -7.08
N LYS A 89 -1.96 0.28 -7.79
CA LYS A 89 -1.32 0.09 -9.10
C LYS A 89 -1.77 1.15 -10.12
N THR A 90 -3.08 1.38 -10.25
CA THR A 90 -3.61 2.39 -11.18
C THR A 90 -3.02 3.78 -10.91
N ILE A 91 -2.87 4.16 -9.64
CA ILE A 91 -2.24 5.44 -9.28
C ILE A 91 -0.74 5.40 -9.60
N VAL A 92 -0.03 4.35 -9.18
CA VAL A 92 1.43 4.20 -9.36
C VAL A 92 1.85 4.24 -10.83
N ASP A 93 1.06 3.65 -11.73
CA ASP A 93 1.31 3.66 -13.17
C ASP A 93 1.27 5.08 -13.77
N VAL A 94 0.63 6.02 -13.09
CA VAL A 94 0.54 7.43 -13.49
C VAL A 94 1.62 8.28 -12.80
N VAL A 95 1.88 8.02 -11.52
CA VAL A 95 2.64 8.97 -10.67
C VAL A 95 4.09 8.58 -10.43
N LEU A 96 4.48 7.32 -10.61
CA LEU A 96 5.87 6.87 -10.45
C LEU A 96 6.50 6.52 -11.78
N LYS A 97 7.72 7.01 -12.01
CA LYS A 97 8.50 6.65 -13.20
C LYS A 97 8.93 5.18 -13.16
N LYS A 98 9.35 4.63 -14.30
CA LYS A 98 9.73 3.21 -14.41
C LYS A 98 10.97 2.87 -13.57
N ASP A 99 11.89 3.81 -13.46
CA ASP A 99 13.16 3.77 -12.75
C ASP A 99 13.07 4.27 -11.29
N GLU A 100 11.90 4.74 -10.86
CA GLU A 100 11.67 5.20 -9.49
C GLU A 100 11.30 4.02 -8.58
N GLY A 101 12.25 3.60 -7.75
CA GLY A 101 12.12 2.46 -6.85
C GLY A 101 12.20 1.10 -7.57
N SER A 102 12.29 0.03 -6.78
CA SER A 102 12.39 -1.35 -7.25
C SER A 102 11.64 -2.32 -6.34
N ALA A 103 10.76 -3.12 -6.93
CA ALA A 103 10.11 -4.24 -6.24
C ALA A 103 11.10 -5.31 -5.78
N GLU A 104 12.29 -5.36 -6.38
CA GLU A 104 13.36 -6.31 -6.05
C GLU A 104 14.30 -5.78 -4.96
N ALA A 105 14.05 -4.58 -4.42
CA ALA A 105 14.91 -3.97 -3.43
C ALA A 105 15.00 -4.84 -2.18
N THR A 106 16.24 -5.20 -1.83
CA THR A 106 16.58 -5.96 -0.64
C THR A 106 17.97 -5.56 -0.18
N LYS A 107 18.16 -5.40 1.13
CA LYS A 107 19.46 -5.14 1.76
C LYS A 107 19.68 -6.02 2.99
N THR A 108 18.62 -6.51 3.63
CA THR A 108 18.76 -7.48 4.72
C THR A 108 19.08 -8.88 4.17
N ALA A 109 19.82 -9.68 4.95
CA ALA A 109 20.15 -11.05 4.60
C ALA A 109 18.94 -11.98 4.82
N GLU A 110 19.00 -13.22 4.29
CA GLU A 110 17.91 -14.18 4.49
C GLU A 110 17.70 -14.52 5.98
N ASP A 111 18.79 -14.69 6.73
CA ASP A 111 18.75 -14.97 8.17
C ASP A 111 18.12 -13.82 8.98
N ASP A 112 18.16 -12.59 8.47
CA ASP A 112 17.55 -11.42 9.12
C ASP A 112 16.01 -11.42 8.97
N LYS A 113 15.45 -12.28 8.12
CA LYS A 113 14.02 -12.33 7.76
C LYS A 113 13.28 -13.55 8.31
N LYS A 114 14.01 -14.48 8.91
CA LYS A 114 13.52 -15.81 9.34
C LYS A 114 12.36 -15.76 10.34
N ASP A 115 12.21 -14.63 11.02
CA ASP A 115 11.20 -14.42 12.06
C ASP A 115 9.99 -13.61 11.58
N ILE A 116 10.03 -13.00 10.38
CA ILE A 116 8.96 -12.10 9.92
C ILE A 116 7.62 -12.83 9.77
N GLY A 117 7.63 -14.09 9.37
CA GLY A 117 6.43 -14.91 9.24
C GLY A 117 5.65 -15.08 10.53
N LYS A 118 6.30 -14.92 11.70
CA LYS A 118 5.63 -14.92 13.00
C LYS A 118 4.56 -13.84 13.12
N LEU A 119 4.69 -12.70 12.42
CA LEU A 119 3.65 -11.66 12.36
C LEU A 119 2.31 -12.18 11.81
N PHE A 120 2.38 -13.18 10.93
CA PHE A 120 1.25 -13.77 10.22
C PHE A 120 0.79 -15.09 10.86
N SER A 121 1.35 -15.48 12.01
CA SER A 121 1.00 -16.71 12.73
C SER A 121 -0.37 -16.59 13.39
N THR A 122 -1.16 -17.65 13.39
CA THR A 122 -2.40 -17.73 14.18
C THR A 122 -2.13 -17.94 15.68
N THR A 123 -0.87 -18.14 16.07
CA THR A 123 -0.45 -18.32 17.46
C THR A 123 0.06 -17.01 18.06
N ALA A 124 -0.50 -16.61 19.20
CA ALA A 124 -0.14 -15.36 19.89
C ALA A 124 1.35 -15.31 20.32
N ASP A 125 1.91 -16.44 20.76
CA ASP A 125 3.26 -16.55 21.33
C ASP A 125 4.42 -16.43 20.32
N ASP A 126 4.12 -16.12 19.06
CA ASP A 126 5.15 -15.98 18.03
C ASP A 126 5.63 -14.53 17.83
N GLY A 127 4.93 -13.50 18.35
CA GLY A 127 5.09 -12.11 17.87
C GLY A 127 6.42 -11.35 18.12
N THR A 128 7.24 -11.66 19.13
CA THR A 128 8.34 -10.73 19.56
C THR A 128 9.53 -10.63 18.61
N ASP A 129 10.04 -11.75 18.08
CA ASP A 129 11.27 -11.70 17.27
C ASP A 129 10.99 -11.17 15.85
N ALA A 130 9.71 -11.19 15.48
CA ALA A 130 9.19 -10.73 14.21
C ALA A 130 9.27 -9.22 14.05
N GLU A 131 9.12 -8.47 15.14
CA GLU A 131 9.12 -7.00 15.14
C GLU A 131 10.43 -6.43 14.59
N ALA A 132 11.56 -6.88 15.15
CA ALA A 132 12.88 -6.38 14.79
C ALA A 132 13.21 -6.72 13.32
N ALA A 133 12.96 -7.96 12.92
CA ALA A 133 13.17 -8.43 11.54
C ALA A 133 12.32 -7.65 10.52
N ALA A 134 11.03 -7.44 10.84
CA ALA A 134 10.13 -6.68 9.99
C ALA A 134 10.53 -5.20 9.92
N SER A 135 10.91 -4.60 11.06
CA SER A 135 11.42 -3.24 11.13
C SER A 135 12.68 -3.05 10.30
N ALA A 136 13.60 -4.01 10.33
CA ALA A 136 14.81 -3.99 9.51
C ALA A 136 14.49 -4.03 8.01
N SER A 137 13.59 -4.91 7.59
CA SER A 137 13.13 -4.99 6.19
C SER A 137 12.44 -3.69 5.74
N ILE A 138 11.54 -3.14 6.55
CA ILE A 138 10.85 -1.87 6.24
C ILE A 138 11.86 -0.71 6.21
N GLY A 139 12.85 -0.70 7.11
CA GLY A 139 13.91 0.30 7.17
C GLY A 139 14.86 0.26 5.98
N ALA A 140 15.10 -0.94 5.41
CA ALA A 140 16.04 -1.16 4.31
C ALA A 140 15.59 -0.58 2.96
N VAL A 141 14.28 -0.48 2.73
CA VAL A 141 13.68 -0.08 1.44
C VAL A 141 13.15 1.35 1.48
N SER A 142 12.82 1.94 0.34
CA SER A 142 12.11 3.22 0.22
C SER A 142 10.60 3.00 0.08
N GLY A 143 9.79 4.05 0.24
CA GLY A 143 8.35 3.93 -0.05
C GLY A 143 8.06 3.72 -1.54
N ALA A 144 8.94 4.16 -2.44
CA ALA A 144 8.82 3.88 -3.87
C ALA A 144 9.05 2.40 -4.16
N ASP A 145 10.01 1.76 -3.48
CA ASP A 145 10.23 0.31 -3.58
C ASP A 145 8.99 -0.47 -3.14
N ILE A 146 8.38 -0.06 -2.02
CA ILE A 146 7.14 -0.65 -1.50
C ILE A 146 5.99 -0.47 -2.52
N LEU A 147 5.80 0.74 -3.04
CA LEU A 147 4.77 1.03 -4.04
C LEU A 147 4.96 0.22 -5.33
N LYS A 148 6.22 0.07 -5.80
CA LYS A 148 6.53 -0.77 -6.96
C LYS A 148 6.27 -2.26 -6.67
N ALA A 149 6.57 -2.74 -5.47
CA ALA A 149 6.25 -4.11 -5.07
C ALA A 149 4.73 -4.36 -5.03
N ILE A 150 3.94 -3.40 -4.53
CA ILE A 150 2.47 -3.48 -4.59
C ILE A 150 1.99 -3.48 -6.04
N ALA A 151 2.45 -2.54 -6.86
CA ALA A 151 1.99 -2.40 -8.25
C ALA A 151 2.36 -3.59 -9.16
N LYS A 152 3.48 -4.27 -8.86
CA LYS A 152 3.89 -5.52 -9.53
C LYS A 152 3.30 -6.78 -8.91
N SER A 153 2.58 -6.66 -7.79
CA SER A 153 2.01 -7.82 -7.13
C SER A 153 1.00 -8.51 -8.02
N GLY A 154 0.99 -9.84 -7.97
CA GLY A 154 -0.12 -10.65 -8.48
C GLY A 154 -1.32 -10.58 -7.55
N GLU A 155 -2.27 -11.49 -7.77
CA GLU A 155 -3.44 -11.64 -6.91
C GLU A 155 -3.08 -12.31 -5.58
N ALA A 156 -3.83 -11.97 -4.54
CA ALA A 156 -3.80 -12.64 -3.26
C ALA A 156 -4.32 -14.07 -3.40
N ALA A 157 -3.69 -14.99 -2.66
CA ALA A 157 -4.26 -16.29 -2.41
C ALA A 157 -5.52 -16.18 -1.53
N THR A 158 -6.31 -17.25 -1.50
CA THR A 158 -7.36 -17.41 -0.48
C THR A 158 -6.75 -17.24 0.91
N ALA A 159 -7.49 -16.57 1.80
CA ALA A 159 -7.04 -16.25 3.14
C ALA A 159 -6.58 -17.50 3.91
N GLY A 160 -5.30 -17.53 4.27
CA GLY A 160 -4.70 -18.64 5.02
C GLY A 160 -4.34 -19.89 4.21
N ASP A 161 -4.52 -19.91 2.89
CA ASP A 161 -4.22 -21.12 2.10
C ASP A 161 -2.73 -21.36 1.90
N ILE A 162 -1.92 -20.31 1.89
CA ILE A 162 -0.48 -20.37 1.61
C ILE A 162 0.37 -20.11 2.85
N LYS A 163 1.55 -20.72 2.86
CA LYS A 163 2.61 -20.46 3.85
C LYS A 163 3.41 -19.23 3.46
N ILE A 164 3.99 -18.55 4.45
CA ILE A 164 4.78 -17.33 4.22
C ILE A 164 6.01 -17.56 3.34
N ASN A 165 6.62 -18.76 3.40
CA ASN A 165 7.78 -19.11 2.59
C ASN A 165 7.41 -19.51 1.14
N GLU A 166 6.13 -19.76 0.86
CA GLU A 166 5.59 -20.08 -0.46
C GLU A 166 5.04 -18.84 -1.18
N ALA A 167 4.77 -17.76 -0.44
CA ALA A 167 4.29 -16.50 -1.00
C ALA A 167 5.31 -15.91 -1.97
N LYS A 168 4.85 -15.55 -3.17
CA LYS A 168 5.63 -15.06 -4.31
C LYS A 168 5.53 -13.56 -4.50
N ASN A 169 4.53 -12.92 -3.90
CA ASN A 169 4.25 -11.50 -4.08
C ASN A 169 3.64 -10.88 -2.81
N ALA A 170 3.48 -9.56 -2.83
CA ALA A 170 3.01 -8.80 -1.66
C ALA A 170 1.57 -9.16 -1.26
N ALA A 171 0.69 -9.38 -2.23
CA ALA A 171 -0.71 -9.74 -1.99
C ALA A 171 -0.82 -11.13 -1.33
N GLU A 172 -0.04 -12.09 -1.82
CA GLU A 172 0.11 -13.41 -1.22
C GLU A 172 0.64 -13.31 0.22
N ILE A 173 1.72 -12.55 0.48
CA ILE A 173 2.21 -12.34 1.85
C ILE A 173 1.08 -11.83 2.76
N ALA A 174 0.32 -10.83 2.31
CA ALA A 174 -0.78 -10.26 3.08
C ALA A 174 -1.89 -11.29 3.39
N ALA A 175 -2.09 -12.30 2.54
CA ALA A 175 -3.10 -13.35 2.73
C ALA A 175 -2.63 -14.55 3.57
N THR A 176 -1.35 -14.63 3.93
CA THR A 176 -0.80 -15.77 4.69
C THR A 176 -1.38 -15.86 6.10
N ASN A 177 -1.58 -17.09 6.60
CA ASN A 177 -2.03 -17.32 7.99
C ASN A 177 -1.65 -18.72 8.54
N LYS A 178 -0.72 -19.43 7.91
CA LYS A 178 -0.28 -20.78 8.33
C LYS A 178 0.98 -20.69 9.20
N ALA A 179 0.92 -21.30 10.38
CA ALA A 179 1.96 -21.26 11.40
C ALA A 179 3.14 -22.23 11.16
N ASP A 180 3.06 -23.09 10.15
CA ASP A 180 4.03 -24.18 9.92
C ASP A 180 5.46 -23.69 9.59
N THR A 181 5.60 -22.47 9.05
CA THR A 181 6.88 -21.92 8.60
C THR A 181 6.94 -20.44 8.92
N LYS A 182 8.05 -19.98 9.50
CA LYS A 182 8.21 -18.61 10.00
C LYS A 182 9.08 -17.73 9.09
N GLU A 183 9.75 -18.34 8.11
CA GLU A 183 10.73 -17.67 7.25
C GLU A 183 10.07 -17.00 6.04
N ALA A 184 10.17 -15.68 5.93
CA ALA A 184 9.80 -14.97 4.70
C ALA A 184 10.98 -14.97 3.73
N LYS A 185 10.86 -15.68 2.59
CA LYS A 185 11.94 -15.81 1.57
C LYS A 185 11.91 -14.72 0.49
N GLN A 186 11.22 -13.62 0.77
CA GLN A 186 10.97 -12.55 -0.20
C GLN A 186 11.92 -11.36 -0.02
N LYS A 187 11.96 -10.48 -1.03
CA LYS A 187 12.72 -9.23 -0.98
C LYS A 187 12.11 -8.28 0.07
N ASP A 188 12.94 -7.42 0.65
CA ASP A 188 12.50 -6.47 1.69
C ASP A 188 11.31 -5.63 1.21
N ALA A 189 11.31 -5.21 -0.05
CA ALA A 189 10.24 -4.40 -0.64
C ALA A 189 8.91 -5.17 -0.71
N VAL A 190 8.97 -6.45 -1.10
CA VAL A 190 7.80 -7.34 -1.19
C VAL A 190 7.26 -7.65 0.21
N ILE A 191 8.14 -7.88 1.18
CA ILE A 191 7.77 -8.09 2.58
C ILE A 191 7.10 -6.84 3.17
N ALA A 192 7.74 -5.68 3.04
CA ALA A 192 7.19 -4.41 3.53
C ALA A 192 5.84 -4.10 2.85
N ALA A 193 5.72 -4.33 1.55
CA ALA A 193 4.46 -4.23 0.80
C ALA A 193 3.38 -5.17 1.33
N GLY A 194 3.70 -6.43 1.61
CA GLY A 194 2.77 -7.39 2.20
C GLY A 194 2.29 -6.98 3.59
N ILE A 195 3.19 -6.45 4.43
CA ILE A 195 2.85 -5.88 5.73
C ILE A 195 1.92 -4.67 5.57
N ALA A 196 2.22 -3.77 4.63
CA ALA A 196 1.39 -2.59 4.38
C ALA A 196 -0.02 -2.99 3.88
N LEU A 197 -0.09 -3.92 2.93
CA LEU A 197 -1.36 -4.45 2.41
C LEU A 197 -2.18 -5.12 3.51
N ARG A 198 -1.56 -5.99 4.32
CA ARG A 198 -2.20 -6.63 5.48
C ARG A 198 -2.79 -5.61 6.43
N ALA A 199 -2.02 -4.56 6.76
CA ALA A 199 -2.42 -3.53 7.70
C ALA A 199 -3.54 -2.61 7.18
N MET A 200 -3.62 -2.41 5.86
CA MET A 200 -4.66 -1.59 5.22
C MET A 200 -5.92 -2.38 4.89
N ALA A 201 -5.78 -3.67 4.60
CA ALA A 201 -6.87 -4.54 4.17
C ALA A 201 -7.87 -4.78 5.30
N LYS A 202 -9.14 -4.90 4.91
CA LYS A 202 -10.25 -5.17 5.82
C LYS A 202 -10.01 -6.49 6.57
N ASP A 203 -10.20 -6.44 7.89
CA ASP A 203 -10.07 -7.56 8.83
C ASP A 203 -8.63 -8.11 8.98
N GLY A 204 -7.64 -7.43 8.40
CA GLY A 204 -6.22 -7.79 8.53
C GLY A 204 -5.68 -7.53 9.93
N LYS A 205 -5.17 -8.59 10.58
CA LYS A 205 -4.56 -8.51 11.91
C LYS A 205 -3.23 -9.25 11.95
N PHE A 206 -2.32 -8.76 12.78
CA PHE A 206 -1.06 -9.43 13.09
C PHE A 206 -1.09 -10.10 14.45
N ALA A 207 -0.22 -11.10 14.63
CA ALA A 207 -0.03 -11.78 15.90
C ALA A 207 0.67 -10.90 16.93
N ALA A 208 0.22 -10.95 18.18
CA ALA A 208 0.88 -10.30 19.30
C ALA A 208 0.80 -11.17 20.57
N LYS A 209 1.90 -11.19 21.32
CA LYS A 209 2.03 -11.96 22.57
C LYS A 209 1.11 -11.42 23.66
N ASN A 210 1.04 -12.16 24.78
CA ASN A 210 0.35 -11.74 25.99
C ASN A 210 1.07 -10.60 26.75
N GLU A 211 1.57 -9.59 26.04
CA GLU A 211 2.30 -8.43 26.57
C GLU A 211 1.87 -7.16 25.82
N GLU A 212 1.51 -6.11 26.55
CA GLU A 212 1.01 -4.86 25.95
C GLU A 212 2.03 -4.19 25.02
N LYS A 213 3.30 -4.18 25.43
CA LYS A 213 4.43 -3.70 24.60
C LYS A 213 4.53 -4.41 23.25
N SER A 214 4.17 -5.71 23.18
CA SER A 214 4.23 -6.49 21.94
C SER A 214 3.18 -6.01 20.95
N ALA A 215 1.94 -5.79 21.40
CA ALA A 215 0.89 -5.25 20.54
C ALA A 215 1.26 -3.85 19.99
N HIS A 216 1.81 -2.96 20.84
CA HIS A 216 2.25 -1.63 20.41
C HIS A 216 3.39 -1.69 19.40
N ALA A 217 4.40 -2.54 19.65
CA ALA A 217 5.50 -2.79 18.73
C ALA A 217 5.02 -3.21 17.34
N ILE A 218 4.16 -4.24 17.28
CA ILE A 218 3.64 -4.74 16.00
C ILE A 218 2.78 -3.70 15.29
N ASN A 219 1.95 -2.96 16.02
CA ASN A 219 1.19 -1.85 15.44
C ASN A 219 2.11 -0.72 14.95
N GLY A 220 3.25 -0.49 15.61
CA GLY A 220 4.30 0.42 15.16
C GLY A 220 4.95 -0.01 13.84
N VAL A 221 5.25 -1.30 13.69
CA VAL A 221 5.75 -1.91 12.44
C VAL A 221 4.75 -1.71 11.30
N ALA A 222 3.48 -2.05 11.55
CA ALA A 222 2.41 -1.88 10.58
C ALA A 222 2.25 -0.40 10.18
N ALA A 223 2.19 0.50 11.15
CA ALA A 223 2.08 1.94 10.92
C ALA A 223 3.28 2.51 10.15
N SER A 224 4.49 2.05 10.43
CA SER A 224 5.70 2.44 9.70
C SER A 224 5.62 2.04 8.23
N SER A 225 5.22 0.80 7.93
CA SER A 225 5.08 0.34 6.54
C SER A 225 3.97 1.08 5.78
N VAL A 226 2.80 1.24 6.40
CA VAL A 226 1.68 2.00 5.81
C VAL A 226 2.05 3.46 5.62
N GLY A 227 2.63 4.10 6.63
CA GLY A 227 3.05 5.50 6.59
C GLY A 227 4.04 5.74 5.45
N LYS A 228 5.07 4.91 5.32
CA LYS A 228 6.06 5.01 4.25
C LYS A 228 5.45 4.87 2.85
N THR A 229 4.51 3.94 2.70
CA THR A 229 3.76 3.72 1.45
C THR A 229 2.90 4.93 1.09
N LEU A 230 2.03 5.37 2.00
CA LEU A 230 1.05 6.43 1.74
C LEU A 230 1.70 7.82 1.67
N SER A 231 2.73 8.11 2.46
CA SER A 231 3.47 9.37 2.38
C SER A 231 4.20 9.50 1.04
N THR A 232 4.77 8.42 0.52
CA THR A 232 5.41 8.44 -0.80
C THR A 232 4.37 8.62 -1.92
N LEU A 233 3.24 7.89 -1.83
CA LEU A 233 2.18 7.97 -2.82
C LEU A 233 1.60 9.39 -2.94
N ILE A 234 1.34 10.07 -1.82
CA ILE A 234 0.80 11.43 -1.86
C ILE A 234 1.80 12.44 -2.42
N ILE A 235 3.10 12.27 -2.13
CA ILE A 235 4.14 13.13 -2.70
C ILE A 235 4.21 12.93 -4.22
N ALA A 236 4.18 11.69 -4.70
CA ALA A 236 4.18 11.38 -6.13
C ALA A 236 2.94 11.97 -6.85
N ILE A 237 1.75 11.83 -6.25
CA ILE A 237 0.52 12.47 -6.75
C ILE A 237 0.69 13.99 -6.85
N ARG A 238 1.15 14.65 -5.77
CA ARG A 238 1.34 16.10 -5.75
C ARG A 238 2.30 16.56 -6.84
N ASN A 239 3.44 15.89 -6.99
CA ASN A 239 4.44 16.22 -8.02
C ASN A 239 3.87 16.06 -9.44
N THR A 240 3.09 15.01 -9.66
CA THR A 240 2.47 14.74 -10.97
C THR A 240 1.41 15.79 -11.31
N VAL A 241 0.55 16.13 -10.34
CA VAL A 241 -0.50 17.15 -10.52
C VAL A 241 0.12 18.53 -10.70
N ASP A 242 1.10 18.93 -9.88
CA ASP A 242 1.82 20.21 -10.02
C ASP A 242 2.47 20.34 -11.40
N SER A 243 3.15 19.30 -11.87
CA SER A 243 3.76 19.30 -13.21
C SER A 243 2.71 19.46 -14.32
N GLY A 244 1.55 18.80 -14.20
CA GLY A 244 0.46 18.94 -15.16
C GLY A 244 -0.14 20.34 -15.17
N LEU A 245 -0.36 20.94 -14.00
CA LEU A 245 -0.85 22.32 -13.89
C LEU A 245 0.13 23.34 -14.48
N LYS A 246 1.44 23.15 -14.28
CA LYS A 246 2.47 24.00 -14.91
C LYS A 246 2.42 23.94 -16.44
N LYS A 247 2.26 22.74 -17.01
CA LYS A 247 2.11 22.56 -18.47
C LYS A 247 0.86 23.23 -19.03
N ILE A 248 -0.24 23.24 -18.27
CA ILE A 248 -1.45 23.97 -18.65
C ILE A 248 -1.18 25.48 -18.68
N ASN A 249 -0.46 26.01 -17.69
CA ASN A 249 -0.11 27.43 -17.61
C ASN A 249 0.86 27.87 -18.72
N GLU A 250 1.70 26.97 -19.23
CA GLU A 250 2.62 27.23 -20.35
C GLU A 250 1.94 27.25 -21.74
N ALA A 251 0.74 26.68 -21.85
CA ALA A 251 0.02 26.47 -23.12
C ALA A 251 -0.80 27.68 -23.57
#